data_AF-A0A6S6TYS1-F1
#
_entry.id   AF-A0A6S6TYS1-F1
#
_cell.length_a   1.000
_cell.length_b   1.000
_cell.length_c   1.000
_cell.angle_alpha   90.00
_cell.angle_beta   90.00
_cell.angle_gamma   90.00
#
_symmetry.space_group_name_H-M   'P 1'
#
loop_
_entity.id
_entity.type
_entity.pdbx_description
1 polymer ?
#
loop_
_entity_poly.entity_id
_entity_poly.type
_entity_poly.pdbx_seq_one_letter_code
_entity_poly.pdbx_strand_id
1 'polypeptide(L)'
;MRKKPNFTAHYLVLVDLINGVDVRAKVDFIHYLTSRIENIKNSLKNTGLRFKEDARTYTEYSWYKPYILIDDEENMKLAHTLLNEKYGTANVVKFLGLNSSKDESQKRRN
;
A
#
# COMPACT_ATOMS: atom_id res chain seq x y z
N MET A 1 -23.97 -4.05 -2.91
CA MET A 1 -22.59 -3.55 -2.76
C MET A 1 -21.63 -4.72 -2.66
N ARG A 2 -20.58 -4.79 -3.50
CA ARG A 2 -19.51 -5.79 -3.31
C ARG A 2 -18.77 -5.46 -2.02
N LYS A 3 -18.61 -6.43 -1.11
CA LYS A 3 -17.84 -6.23 0.12
C LYS A 3 -16.38 -5.97 -0.24
N LYS A 4 -15.74 -5.00 0.45
CA LYS A 4 -14.31 -4.73 0.33
C LYS A 4 -13.53 -6.00 0.71
N PRO A 5 -12.62 -6.51 -0.13
CA PRO A 5 -11.75 -7.63 0.24
C PRO A 5 -10.85 -7.29 1.42
N ASN A 6 -10.48 -8.31 2.18
CA ASN A 6 -9.45 -8.19 3.22
C ASN A 6 -8.14 -7.67 2.61
N PHE A 7 -7.39 -6.90 3.40
CA PHE A 7 -6.09 -6.34 3.00
C PHE A 7 -6.08 -5.35 1.83
N THR A 8 -7.24 -4.93 1.30
CA THR A 8 -7.29 -3.89 0.26
C THR A 8 -6.58 -2.61 0.69
N ALA A 9 -6.79 -2.19 1.94
CA ALA A 9 -6.11 -1.02 2.52
C ALA A 9 -4.60 -1.26 2.65
N HIS A 10 -4.17 -2.43 3.13
CA HIS A 10 -2.77 -2.81 3.23
C HIS A 10 -2.06 -2.77 1.87
N TYR A 11 -2.73 -3.26 0.82
CA TYR A 11 -2.21 -3.20 -0.54
C TYR A 11 -1.97 -1.75 -0.99
N LEU A 12 -3.00 -0.90 -0.92
CA LEU A 12 -2.92 0.50 -1.37
C LEU A 12 -1.84 1.29 -0.61
N VAL A 13 -1.79 1.13 0.72
CA VAL A 13 -0.80 1.79 1.57
C VAL A 13 0.61 1.31 1.22
N LEU A 14 0.81 0.01 1.06
CA LEU A 14 2.13 -0.55 0.77
C LEU A 14 2.65 -0.16 -0.62
N VAL A 15 1.78 -0.06 -1.64
CA VAL A 15 2.14 0.46 -2.97
C VAL A 15 2.69 1.88 -2.85
N ASP A 16 1.97 2.77 -2.17
CA ASP A 16 2.40 4.15 -2.01
C ASP A 16 3.71 4.26 -1.22
N LEU A 17 3.88 3.46 -0.16
CA LEU A 17 5.10 3.42 0.64
C LEU A 17 6.32 2.93 -0.17
N ILE A 18 6.15 1.89 -1.00
CA ILE A 18 7.19 1.39 -1.91
C ILE A 18 7.62 2.47 -2.91
N ASN A 19 6.67 3.29 -3.36
CA ASN A 19 6.92 4.41 -4.28
C ASN A 19 7.42 5.69 -3.58
N GLY A 20 7.72 5.64 -2.26
CA GLY A 20 8.21 6.78 -1.50
C GLY A 20 7.16 7.89 -1.25
N VAL A 21 5.87 7.60 -1.42
CA VAL A 21 4.78 8.57 -1.24
C VAL A 21 4.49 8.76 0.26
N ASP A 22 4.40 10.02 0.71
CA ASP A 22 3.87 10.31 2.04
C ASP A 22 2.36 10.06 2.07
N VAL A 23 2.01 8.91 2.61
CA VAL A 23 0.61 8.47 2.73
C VAL A 23 -0.27 9.38 3.58
N ARG A 24 0.30 10.32 4.35
CA ARG A 24 -0.48 11.36 5.07
C ARG A 24 -1.11 12.38 4.15
N ALA A 25 -0.55 12.59 2.97
CA ALA A 25 -1.04 13.59 2.02
C ALA A 25 -2.42 13.23 1.43
N LYS A 26 -2.97 12.05 1.74
CA LYS A 26 -4.22 11.54 1.19
C LYS A 26 -5.21 11.27 2.33
N VAL A 27 -6.50 11.49 2.06
CA VAL A 27 -7.55 11.21 3.04
C VAL A 27 -7.74 9.69 3.19
N ASP A 28 -7.44 9.15 4.37
CA ASP A 28 -7.48 7.72 4.70
C ASP A 28 -8.72 6.97 4.17
N PHE A 29 -9.91 7.51 4.45
CA PHE A 29 -11.17 6.84 4.12
C PHE A 29 -11.44 6.80 2.62
N ILE A 30 -11.08 7.88 1.92
CA ILE A 30 -11.33 8.02 0.48
C ILE A 30 -10.29 7.23 -0.31
N HIS A 31 -9.02 7.42 0.02
CA HIS A 31 -7.92 6.89 -0.79
C HIS A 31 -7.52 5.47 -0.39
N TYR A 32 -7.39 5.20 0.92
CA TYR A 32 -6.93 3.91 1.42
C TYR A 32 -8.06 2.98 1.88
N LEU A 33 -9.31 3.45 1.80
CA LEU A 33 -10.49 2.69 2.20
C LEU A 33 -10.40 2.18 3.65
N THR A 34 -9.76 2.95 4.52
CA THR A 34 -9.57 2.63 5.94
C THR A 34 -9.93 3.84 6.81
N SER A 35 -10.36 3.60 8.05
CA SER A 35 -10.63 4.70 8.99
C SER A 35 -9.36 5.28 9.62
N ARG A 36 -8.30 4.47 9.71
CA ARG A 36 -7.01 4.86 10.29
C ARG A 36 -5.88 4.12 9.60
N ILE A 37 -5.05 4.85 8.87
CA ILE A 37 -3.87 4.28 8.22
C ILE A 37 -2.80 3.83 9.21
N GLU A 38 -2.75 4.41 10.40
CA GLU A 38 -1.83 4.02 11.47
C GLU A 38 -1.96 2.52 11.84
N ASN A 39 -3.19 2.00 11.87
CA ASN A 39 -3.43 0.57 12.11
C ASN A 39 -2.81 -0.32 11.03
N ILE A 40 -2.86 0.14 9.77
CA ILE A 40 -2.24 -0.55 8.64
C ILE A 40 -0.73 -0.53 8.79
N LYS A 41 -0.16 0.62 9.13
CA LYS A 41 1.28 0.78 9.35
C LYS A 41 1.80 -0.09 10.50
N ASN A 42 1.11 -0.11 11.63
CA ASN A 42 1.44 -0.98 12.75
C ASN A 42 1.37 -2.46 12.35
N SER A 43 0.35 -2.84 11.58
CA SER A 43 0.25 -4.19 11.01
C SER A 43 1.43 -4.52 10.08
N LEU A 44 1.91 -3.58 9.26
CA LEU A 44 3.08 -3.77 8.37
C LEU A 44 4.39 -3.84 9.16
N LYS A 45 4.55 -3.03 10.20
CA LYS A 45 5.70 -3.11 11.10
C LYS A 45 5.79 -4.48 11.78
N ASN A 46 4.65 -5.03 12.19
CA ASN A 46 4.56 -6.36 12.78
C ASN A 46 4.87 -7.51 11.80
N THR A 47 4.90 -7.26 10.48
CA THR A 47 5.39 -8.25 9.50
C THR A 47 6.90 -8.19 9.29
N GLY A 48 7.62 -7.34 10.03
CA GLY A 48 9.06 -7.16 9.91
C GLY A 48 9.48 -6.02 8.98
N LEU A 49 8.53 -5.28 8.38
CA LEU A 49 8.90 -4.11 7.58
C LEU A 49 9.47 -3.01 8.48
N ARG A 50 10.60 -2.47 8.04
CA ARG A 50 11.32 -1.42 8.74
C ARG A 50 10.96 -0.06 8.16
N PHE A 51 10.72 0.88 9.07
CA PHE A 51 10.33 2.23 8.73
C PHE A 51 11.25 3.21 9.46
N LYS A 52 11.60 4.30 8.78
CA LYS A 52 12.19 5.48 9.40
C LYS A 52 11.06 6.38 9.88
N GLU A 53 11.03 6.61 11.20
CA GLU A 53 10.18 7.66 11.77
C GLU A 53 10.92 8.99 11.63
N ASP A 54 10.50 9.81 10.67
CA ASP A 54 11.06 11.17 10.58
C ASP A 54 10.30 12.09 11.55
N ALA A 55 10.84 12.24 12.75
CA ALA A 55 10.29 13.12 13.78
C ALA A 55 10.34 14.62 13.40
N ARG A 56 11.03 15.01 12.32
CA ARG A 56 11.20 16.42 11.92
C ARG A 56 10.21 16.87 10.84
N THR A 57 9.54 15.95 10.15
CA THR A 57 8.56 16.31 9.12
C THR A 57 7.17 16.51 9.71
N TYR A 58 6.95 17.70 10.29
CA TYR A 58 5.60 18.20 10.53
C TYR A 58 4.84 18.23 9.21
N THR A 59 3.59 17.76 9.21
CA THR A 59 2.68 17.94 8.06
C THR A 59 1.37 18.49 8.55
N GLU A 60 0.80 19.42 7.78
CA GLU A 60 -0.54 19.97 8.01
C GLU A 60 -1.63 18.89 7.93
N TYR A 61 -1.34 17.74 7.30
CA TYR A 61 -2.30 16.69 7.02
C TYR A 61 -2.57 15.74 8.18
N SER A 62 -1.63 15.58 9.12
CA SER A 62 -1.82 14.67 10.25
C SER A 62 -0.84 14.92 11.40
N TRP A 63 -1.34 14.64 12.61
CA TRP A 63 -0.59 14.66 13.87
C TRP A 63 0.37 13.47 14.06
N TYR A 64 0.23 12.39 13.28
CA TYR A 64 1.16 11.26 13.37
C TYR A 64 2.38 11.46 12.46
N LYS A 65 3.53 10.95 12.91
CA LYS A 65 4.82 11.04 12.20
C LYS A 65 4.75 10.36 10.82
N PRO A 66 5.50 10.83 9.81
CA PRO A 66 5.65 10.05 8.58
C PRO A 66 6.26 8.71 8.91
N TYR A 67 5.81 7.70 8.17
CA TYR A 67 6.47 6.40 8.15
C TYR A 67 7.03 6.27 6.76
N ILE A 68 8.35 6.43 6.66
CA ILE A 68 9.06 6.28 5.40
C ILE A 68 9.60 4.86 5.39
N LEU A 69 9.26 4.08 4.36
CA LEU A 69 9.84 2.74 4.20
C LEU A 69 11.36 2.89 4.03
N ILE A 70 12.14 2.11 4.76
CA ILE A 70 13.60 2.14 4.59
C ILE A 70 13.93 1.50 3.24
N ASP A 71 14.60 2.25 2.38
CA ASP A 71 15.03 1.81 1.05
C ASP A 71 16.36 1.05 1.15
N ASP A 72 16.28 -0.17 1.65
CA ASP A 72 17.36 -1.15 1.60
C ASP A 72 16.88 -2.45 0.96
N GLU A 73 17.82 -3.21 0.39
CA GLU A 73 17.52 -4.37 -0.45
C GLU A 73 16.62 -5.40 0.26
N GLU A 74 16.93 -5.73 1.52
CA GLU A 74 16.18 -6.72 2.28
C GLU A 74 14.76 -6.24 2.58
N ASN A 75 14.63 -4.98 2.99
CA ASN A 75 13.34 -4.39 3.34
C ASN A 75 12.43 -4.22 2.11
N MET A 76 13.01 -3.79 0.98
CA MET A 76 12.27 -3.66 -0.29
C MET A 76 11.86 -5.02 -0.84
N LYS A 77 12.73 -6.02 -0.76
CA LYS A 77 12.39 -7.40 -1.11
C LYS A 77 11.21 -7.90 -0.28
N LEU A 78 11.25 -7.72 1.04
CA LEU A 78 10.13 -8.08 1.92
C LEU A 78 8.85 -7.31 1.58
N ALA A 79 8.96 -6.01 1.29
CA ALA A 79 7.81 -5.17 0.91
C ALA A 79 7.13 -5.69 -0.37
N HIS A 80 7.92 -6.01 -1.40
CA HIS A 80 7.40 -6.58 -2.64
C HIS A 80 6.83 -7.99 -2.43
N THR A 81 7.46 -8.85 -1.63
CA THR A 81 6.92 -10.17 -1.27
C THR A 81 5.56 -10.04 -0.59
N LEU A 82 5.44 -9.19 0.43
CA LEU A 82 4.17 -8.94 1.13
C LEU A 82 3.11 -8.36 0.18
N LEU A 83 3.50 -7.43 -0.67
CA LEU A 83 2.61 -6.83 -1.65
C LEU A 83 2.05 -7.88 -2.62
N ASN A 84 2.89 -8.75 -3.18
CA ASN A 84 2.48 -9.70 -4.21
C ASN A 84 1.81 -10.95 -3.63
N GLU A 85 2.33 -11.49 -2.54
CA GLU A 85 1.94 -12.81 -2.05
C GLU A 85 0.84 -12.73 -0.98
N LYS A 86 0.82 -11.66 -0.17
CA LYS A 86 -0.10 -11.54 0.97
C LYS A 86 -1.26 -10.59 0.72
N TYR A 87 -0.99 -9.41 0.16
CA TYR A 87 -1.99 -8.33 0.04
C TYR A 87 -2.58 -8.22 -1.37
N GLY A 88 -1.79 -8.47 -2.41
CA GLY A 88 -2.15 -8.39 -3.83
C GLY A 88 -2.92 -9.60 -4.34
N THR A 89 -3.86 -10.11 -3.55
CA THR A 89 -4.68 -11.27 -3.95
C THR A 89 -5.53 -10.93 -5.19
N ALA A 90 -5.92 -11.96 -5.96
CA ALA A 90 -6.77 -11.78 -7.14
C ALA A 90 -8.08 -11.02 -6.83
N ASN A 91 -8.62 -11.19 -5.62
CA ASN A 91 -9.81 -10.46 -5.16
C ASN A 91 -9.54 -8.96 -4.97
N VAL A 92 -8.39 -8.60 -4.38
CA VAL A 92 -7.98 -7.19 -4.19
C VAL A 92 -7.74 -6.54 -5.55
N VAL A 93 -6.96 -7.20 -6.42
CA VAL A 93 -6.65 -6.73 -7.78
C VAL A 93 -7.93 -6.50 -8.59
N LYS A 94 -8.84 -7.48 -8.61
CA LYS A 94 -10.15 -7.36 -9.28
C LYS A 94 -11.03 -6.28 -8.67
N PHE A 95 -11.04 -6.14 -7.34
CA PHE A 95 -11.84 -5.12 -6.66
C PHE A 95 -11.37 -3.70 -7.00
N LEU A 96 -10.05 -3.50 -7.09
CA LEU A 96 -9.45 -2.22 -7.45
C LEU A 96 -9.52 -1.92 -8.96
N GLY A 97 -10.05 -2.84 -9.78
CA GLY A 97 -10.10 -2.67 -11.24
C GLY A 97 -8.72 -2.69 -11.89
N LEU A 98 -7.71 -3.21 -11.19
CA LEU A 98 -6.35 -3.38 -11.70
C LEU A 98 -6.34 -4.61 -12.61
N ASN A 99 -6.87 -4.51 -13.82
CA ASN A 99 -6.74 -5.60 -14.77
C ASN A 99 -5.26 -5.77 -15.11
N SER A 100 -4.77 -7.01 -15.01
CA SER A 100 -3.45 -7.38 -15.50
C SER A 100 -3.34 -6.93 -16.95
N SER A 101 -2.50 -5.94 -17.24
CA SER A 101 -2.21 -5.43 -18.58
C SER A 101 -1.48 -6.46 -19.47
N LYS A 102 -1.66 -7.76 -19.22
CA LYS A 102 -1.09 -8.86 -20.00
C LYS A 102 -2.01 -9.41 -21.09
N ASP A 103 -3.23 -8.87 -21.28
CA ASP A 103 -4.21 -9.47 -22.21
C ASP A 103 -4.78 -8.51 -23.28
N GLU A 104 -4.34 -7.24 -23.32
CA GLU A 104 -4.73 -6.32 -24.41
C GLU A 104 -3.78 -6.34 -25.63
N SER A 105 -2.59 -6.92 -25.48
CA SER A 105 -1.60 -7.03 -26.57
C SER A 105 -1.89 -8.20 -27.53
N GLN A 106 -2.73 -9.17 -27.14
CA GLN A 106 -3.11 -10.31 -28.00
C GLN A 106 -4.43 -10.08 -28.76
N LYS A 107 -5.32 -9.22 -28.28
CA LYS A 107 -6.65 -9.02 -28.89
C LYS A 107 -6.70 -8.05 -30.08
N ARG A 108 -5.61 -7.33 -30.38
CA ARG A 108 -5.52 -6.41 -31.54
C ARG A 108 -4.81 -7.03 -32.76
N ARG A 109 -4.68 -8.36 -32.81
CA ARG A 109 -4.05 -9.09 -33.92
C ARG A 109 -4.91 -10.27 -34.42
N ASN A 110 -6.22 -10.08 -34.50
CA ASN A 110 -7.10 -10.93 -35.31
C ASN A 110 -7.95 -10.04 -36.22
#